data_AF-A0A954K2Q7-F1
#
_entry.id   AF-A0A954K2Q7-F1
#
_cell.length_a   1.000
_cell.length_b   1.000
_cell.length_c   1.000
_cell.angle_alpha   90.00
_cell.angle_beta   90.00
_cell.angle_gamma   90.00
#
_symmetry.space_group_name_H-M   'P 1'
#
loop_
_entity.id
_entity.type
_entity.pdbx_description
1 polymer ?
#
loop_
_entity_poly.entity_id
_entity_poly.type
_entity_poly.pdbx_seq_one_letter_code
_entity_poly.pdbx_strand_id
1 'polypeptide(L)'
;DYAKQLDYFKIELGALLKSGQMIYLSNVSSDKPVTRTASSGADEKRLYMTWQGGERRTSDISLFKKAGHDVTGAILFHFYPKETENQLLTMEKKYRNKNFDEIRRTYFTVRGDRKGYNFEVTRQTYFR
;
A
#
# COMPACT_ATOMS: atom_id res chain seq x y z
N ASP A 1 -11.25 -10.38 4.08
CA ASP A 1 -9.94 -10.70 3.46
C ASP A 1 -9.01 -9.52 3.25
N TYR A 2 -9.46 -8.42 2.63
CA TYR A 2 -8.59 -7.29 2.28
C TYR A 2 -7.71 -6.75 3.43
N ALA A 3 -8.27 -6.51 4.61
CA ALA A 3 -7.48 -6.06 5.77
C ALA A 3 -6.41 -7.08 6.21
N LYS A 4 -6.70 -8.39 6.09
CA LYS A 4 -5.72 -9.44 6.39
C LYS A 4 -4.59 -9.47 5.36
N GLN A 5 -4.87 -9.14 4.10
CA GLN A 5 -3.84 -8.99 3.07
C GLN A 5 -2.88 -7.84 3.41
N LEU A 6 -3.43 -6.69 3.79
CA LEU A 6 -2.63 -5.53 4.20
C LEU A 6 -1.72 -5.89 5.37
N ASP A 7 -2.27 -6.52 6.42
CA ASP A 7 -1.50 -6.92 7.60
C ASP A 7 -0.48 -8.02 7.30
N TYR A 8 -0.80 -8.97 6.42
CA TYR A 8 0.14 -10.03 6.01
C TYR A 8 1.39 -9.45 5.35
N PHE A 9 1.21 -8.45 4.49
CA PHE A 9 2.32 -7.73 3.86
C PHE A 9 2.89 -6.60 4.73
N LYS A 10 2.39 -6.47 5.97
CA LYS A 10 2.75 -5.40 6.92
C LYS A 10 2.62 -4.00 6.30
N ILE A 11 1.65 -3.84 5.40
CA ILE A 11 1.35 -2.55 4.76
C ILE A 11 0.70 -1.65 5.79
N GLU A 12 1.24 -0.44 5.92
CA GLU A 12 0.66 0.59 6.76
C GLU A 12 -0.14 1.56 5.88
N LEU A 13 -1.39 1.81 6.23
CA LEU A 13 -2.20 2.80 5.53
C LEU A 13 -1.82 4.20 6.01
N GLY A 14 -1.74 5.15 5.09
CA GLY A 14 -1.58 6.56 5.35
C GLY A 14 -2.78 7.35 4.86
N ALA A 15 -3.16 8.38 5.58
CA ALA A 15 -4.14 9.37 5.14
C ALA A 15 -3.59 10.77 5.38
N LEU A 16 -3.31 11.49 4.29
CA LEU A 16 -2.92 12.90 4.34
C LEU A 16 -4.18 13.76 4.25
N LEU A 17 -4.51 14.40 5.36
CA LEU A 17 -5.63 15.31 5.47
C LEU A 17 -5.33 16.63 4.76
N LYS A 18 -6.38 17.38 4.41
CA LYS A 18 -6.23 18.74 3.83
C LYS A 18 -5.52 19.72 4.76
N SER A 19 -5.53 19.46 6.07
CA SER A 19 -4.78 20.23 7.06
C SER A 19 -3.27 20.00 7.01
N GLY A 20 -2.79 19.04 6.22
CA GLY A 20 -1.38 18.61 6.15
C GLY A 20 -1.01 17.52 7.17
N GLN A 21 -1.90 17.21 8.10
CA GLN A 21 -1.70 16.14 9.07
C GLN A 21 -1.73 14.76 8.38
N MET A 22 -0.79 13.89 8.73
CA MET A 22 -0.73 12.51 8.27
C MET A 22 -1.21 11.57 9.38
N ILE A 23 -2.16 10.69 9.06
CA ILE A 23 -2.63 9.61 9.93
C ILE A 23 -2.12 8.29 9.36
N TYR A 24 -1.50 7.48 10.20
CA TYR A 24 -1.02 6.15 9.86
C TYR A 24 -1.86 5.11 10.58
N LEU A 25 -2.17 4.01 9.89
CA LEU A 25 -2.96 2.90 10.40
C LEU A 25 -2.28 1.57 10.09
N SER A 26 -2.03 0.77 11.13
CA SER A 26 -1.47 -0.57 11.01
C SER A 26 -2.31 -1.58 11.80
N ASN A 27 -2.10 -2.88 11.54
CA ASN A 27 -2.90 -3.97 12.12
C ASN A 27 -4.40 -3.78 11.84
N VAL A 28 -4.73 -3.44 10.61
CA VAL A 28 -6.09 -3.03 10.19
C VAL A 28 -7.11 -4.16 10.21
N SER A 29 -6.66 -5.41 10.26
CA SER A 29 -7.52 -6.58 10.45
C SER A 29 -7.94 -6.79 11.91
N SER A 30 -7.23 -6.18 12.86
CA SER A 30 -7.58 -6.19 14.28
C SER A 30 -8.90 -5.45 14.55
N ASP A 31 -9.61 -5.80 15.62
CA ASP A 31 -10.78 -5.05 16.10
C ASP A 31 -10.44 -3.60 16.44
N LYS A 32 -9.22 -3.38 16.95
CA LYS A 32 -8.67 -2.06 17.22
C LYS A 32 -7.37 -1.88 16.44
N PRO A 33 -7.42 -1.27 15.24
CA PRO A 33 -6.23 -0.93 14.49
C PRO A 33 -5.34 0.04 15.27
N VAL A 34 -4.02 -0.07 15.08
CA VAL A 34 -3.05 0.82 15.70
C VAL A 34 -2.96 2.09 14.87
N THR A 35 -3.18 3.24 15.52
CA THR A 35 -3.14 4.54 14.85
C THR A 35 -1.97 5.37 15.35
N ARG A 36 -1.27 6.03 14.44
CA ARG A 36 -0.23 7.03 14.71
C ARG A 36 -0.53 8.29 13.91
N THR A 37 -0.24 9.45 14.46
CA THR A 37 -0.38 10.73 13.73
C THR A 37 0.96 11.43 13.62
N ALA A 38 1.13 12.21 12.55
CA ALA A 38 2.26 13.10 12.35
C ALA A 38 1.78 14.44 11.80
N SER A 39 2.48 15.51 12.15
CA SER A 39 2.17 16.87 11.70
C SER A 39 2.36 17.06 10.19
N SER A 40 3.17 16.20 9.56
CA SER A 40 3.39 16.18 8.11
C SER A 40 3.68 14.76 7.62
N GLY A 41 3.54 14.54 6.31
CA GLY A 41 4.03 13.35 5.62
C GLY A 41 5.45 13.47 5.06
N ALA A 42 6.16 14.58 5.30
CA ALA A 42 7.43 14.88 4.63
C ALA A 42 8.59 13.96 5.05
N ASP A 43 8.55 13.44 6.27
CA ASP A 43 9.55 12.52 6.81
C ASP A 43 9.39 11.08 6.31
N GLU A 44 8.33 10.79 5.55
CA GLU A 44 8.03 9.44 5.08
C GLU A 44 8.85 9.09 3.84
N LYS A 45 9.79 8.16 4.01
CA LYS A 45 10.75 7.73 2.98
C LYS A 45 10.45 6.34 2.41
N ARG A 46 9.47 5.62 2.94
CA ARG A 46 9.10 4.30 2.44
C ARG A 46 8.52 4.39 1.05
N LEU A 47 8.67 3.32 0.27
CA LEU A 47 7.90 3.14 -0.96
C LEU A 47 6.42 3.24 -0.63
N TYR A 48 5.72 4.12 -1.35
CA TYR A 48 4.29 4.28 -1.21
C TYR A 48 3.55 4.11 -2.53
N MET A 49 2.32 3.61 -2.44
CA MET A 49 1.38 3.60 -3.55
C MET A 49 0.13 4.39 -3.16
N THR A 50 -0.45 5.11 -4.11
CA THR A 50 -1.70 5.85 -3.91
C THR A 50 -2.75 5.37 -4.89
N TRP A 51 -4.01 5.47 -4.48
CA TRP A 51 -5.12 5.18 -5.38
C TRP A 51 -5.34 6.35 -6.34
N GLN A 52 -5.29 6.08 -7.64
CA GLN A 52 -5.72 7.02 -8.67
C GLN A 52 -7.26 7.09 -8.80
N GLY A 53 -7.98 6.16 -8.16
CA GLY A 53 -9.45 6.06 -8.15
C GLY A 53 -9.93 4.63 -7.85
N GLY A 54 -11.24 4.43 -7.84
CA GLY A 54 -11.88 3.11 -7.76
C GLY A 54 -12.33 2.67 -6.36
N GLU A 55 -13.01 1.52 -6.31
CA GLU A 55 -13.69 0.99 -5.12
C GLU A 55 -12.75 0.61 -3.97
N ARG A 56 -11.49 0.28 -4.26
CA ARG A 56 -10.50 -0.08 -3.23
C ARG A 56 -10.21 1.07 -2.27
N ARG A 57 -10.32 2.31 -2.73
CA ARG A 57 -10.24 3.51 -1.88
C ARG A 57 -11.33 3.49 -0.80
N THR A 58 -12.54 3.07 -1.16
CA THR A 58 -13.69 3.01 -0.23
C THR A 58 -13.44 2.01 0.90
N SER A 59 -12.76 0.89 0.59
CA SER A 59 -12.34 -0.08 1.59
C SER A 59 -11.37 0.54 2.60
N ASP A 60 -10.37 1.28 2.14
CA ASP A 60 -9.42 1.95 3.04
C ASP A 60 -10.11 3.01 3.92
N ILE A 61 -10.98 3.83 3.33
CA ILE A 61 -11.78 4.81 4.09
C ILE A 61 -12.57 4.11 5.20
N SER A 62 -13.15 2.94 4.91
CA SER A 62 -13.88 2.15 5.89
C SER A 62 -12.98 1.63 7.02
N LEU A 63 -11.73 1.27 6.73
CA LEU A 63 -10.74 0.87 7.74
C LEU A 63 -10.34 2.03 8.65
N PHE A 64 -10.11 3.22 8.10
CA PHE A 64 -9.86 4.43 8.90
C PHE A 64 -11.08 4.80 9.75
N LYS A 65 -12.29 4.69 9.19
CA LYS A 65 -13.53 4.93 9.93
C LYS A 65 -13.72 3.94 11.08
N LYS A 66 -13.36 2.65 10.88
CA LYS A 66 -13.34 1.64 11.95
C LYS A 66 -12.39 2.05 13.09
N ALA A 67 -11.28 2.68 12.77
CA ALA A 67 -10.33 3.22 13.74
C ALA A 67 -10.76 4.58 14.34
N GLY A 68 -11.92 5.12 13.97
CA GLY A 68 -12.45 6.39 14.49
C GLY A 68 -11.94 7.63 13.75
N HIS A 69 -11.30 7.47 12.59
CA HIS A 69 -10.78 8.59 11.79
C HIS A 69 -11.62 8.80 10.53
N ASP A 70 -12.21 9.99 10.39
CA ASP A 70 -12.79 10.41 9.11
C ASP A 70 -11.69 10.96 8.20
N VAL A 71 -11.41 10.23 7.14
CA VAL A 71 -10.39 10.57 6.13
C VAL A 71 -11.05 10.89 4.79
N THR A 72 -12.31 11.32 4.80
CA THR A 72 -13.08 11.59 3.59
C THR A 72 -12.43 12.75 2.83
N GLY A 73 -12.02 12.48 1.59
CA GLY A 73 -11.31 13.47 0.76
C GLY A 73 -9.81 13.60 1.05
N ALA A 74 -9.25 12.80 1.97
CA ALA A 74 -7.81 12.67 2.16
C ALA A 74 -7.16 11.92 0.99
N ILE A 75 -5.86 12.14 0.80
CA ILE A 75 -5.03 11.31 -0.07
C ILE A 75 -4.62 10.09 0.73
N LEU A 76 -4.97 8.90 0.21
CA LEU A 76 -4.65 7.63 0.88
C LEU A 76 -3.38 7.03 0.29
N PHE A 77 -2.55 6.52 1.18
CA PHE A 77 -1.24 5.94 0.89
C PHE A 77 -1.20 4.51 1.42
N HIS A 78 -0.52 3.65 0.70
CA HIS A 78 -0.06 2.36 1.18
C HIS A 78 1.45 2.43 1.35
N PHE A 79 1.92 2.40 2.58
CA PHE A 79 3.34 2.36 2.88
C PHE A 79 3.82 0.92 2.98
N TYR A 80 4.77 0.58 2.12
CA TYR A 80 5.34 -0.76 2.06
C TYR A 80 6.60 -0.79 2.93
N PRO A 81 6.74 -1.76 3.83
CA PRO A 81 7.99 -1.93 4.57
C PRO A 81 9.09 -2.42 3.62
N LYS A 82 10.34 -2.18 3.99
CA LYS A 82 11.53 -2.53 3.19
C LYS A 82 11.57 -4.02 2.80
N GLU A 83 11.07 -4.91 3.65
CA GLU A 83 10.93 -6.34 3.36
C GLU A 83 10.03 -6.59 2.15
N THR A 84 8.83 -6.01 2.15
CA THR A 84 7.86 -6.14 1.05
C THR A 84 8.33 -5.41 -0.20
N GLU A 85 8.97 -4.24 -0.06
CA GLU A 85 9.61 -3.53 -1.17
C GLU A 85 10.66 -4.41 -1.87
N ASN A 86 11.56 -5.04 -1.10
CA ASN A 86 12.56 -5.96 -1.66
C ASN A 86 11.92 -7.15 -2.39
N GLN A 87 10.79 -7.67 -1.89
CA GLN A 87 10.03 -8.72 -2.57
C GLN A 87 9.48 -8.23 -3.91
N LEU A 88 8.85 -7.05 -3.94
CA LEU A 88 8.32 -6.44 -5.16
C LEU A 88 9.43 -6.20 -6.19
N LEU A 89 10.58 -5.65 -5.78
CA LEU A 89 11.75 -5.44 -6.64
C LEU A 89 12.29 -6.76 -7.20
N THR A 90 12.37 -7.79 -6.36
CA THR A 90 12.82 -9.12 -6.78
C THR A 90 11.87 -9.71 -7.83
N MET A 91 10.55 -9.55 -7.65
CA MET A 91 9.56 -10.03 -8.61
C MET A 91 9.56 -9.24 -9.91
N GLU A 92 9.69 -7.92 -9.82
CA GLU A 92 9.80 -7.02 -10.97
C GLU A 92 11.00 -7.40 -11.85
N LYS A 93 12.15 -7.64 -11.23
CA LYS A 93 13.35 -8.12 -11.92
C LYS A 93 13.17 -9.53 -12.48
N LYS A 94 12.61 -10.47 -11.72
CA LYS A 94 12.40 -11.86 -12.17
C LYS A 94 11.46 -11.99 -13.36
N TYR A 95 10.50 -11.09 -13.54
CA TYR A 95 9.47 -11.23 -14.58
C TYR A 95 10.06 -11.25 -16.01
N ARG A 96 11.01 -10.37 -16.32
CA ARG A 96 11.66 -10.30 -17.65
C ARG A 96 13.18 -10.12 -17.63
N ASN A 97 13.80 -10.14 -16.44
CA ASN A 97 15.25 -9.93 -16.24
C ASN A 97 15.80 -8.67 -16.93
N LYS A 98 15.00 -7.60 -16.97
CA LYS A 98 15.33 -6.30 -17.54
C LYS A 98 15.93 -5.37 -16.49
N ASN A 99 16.70 -4.39 -16.92
CA ASN A 99 17.21 -3.36 -16.02
C ASN A 99 16.04 -2.47 -15.56
N PHE A 100 16.09 -2.02 -14.30
CA PHE A 100 15.01 -1.22 -13.71
C PHE A 100 14.76 0.07 -14.51
N ASP A 101 15.80 0.67 -15.09
CA ASP A 101 15.72 1.88 -15.91
C ASP A 101 14.92 1.71 -17.21
N GLU A 102 14.70 0.47 -17.66
CA GLU A 102 13.86 0.17 -18.83
C GLU A 102 12.36 0.06 -18.47
N ILE A 103 12.03 -0.09 -17.17
CA ILE A 103 10.68 -0.39 -16.70
C ILE A 103 9.95 0.91 -16.35
N ARG A 104 8.85 1.18 -17.06
CA ARG A 104 8.02 2.36 -16.85
C ARG A 104 6.97 2.15 -15.77
N ARG A 105 6.27 1.00 -15.79
CA ARG A 105 5.25 0.63 -14.78
C ARG A 105 5.16 -0.88 -14.65
N THR A 106 4.99 -1.35 -13.42
CA THR A 106 4.72 -2.74 -13.10
C THR A 106 3.38 -2.87 -12.40
N TYR A 107 2.56 -3.81 -12.88
CA TYR A 107 1.24 -4.11 -12.34
C TYR A 107 1.34 -5.38 -11.50
N PHE A 108 1.23 -5.19 -10.19
CA PHE A 108 1.20 -6.27 -9.22
C PHE A 108 -0.25 -6.64 -8.90
N THR A 109 -0.54 -7.94 -8.87
CA THR A 109 -1.76 -8.46 -8.28
C THR A 109 -1.43 -9.22 -7.02
N VAL A 110 -2.34 -9.23 -6.05
CA VAL A 110 -2.25 -10.10 -4.88
C VAL A 110 -3.03 -11.38 -5.20
N ARG A 111 -2.37 -12.53 -5.10
CA ARG A 111 -3.03 -13.85 -5.11
C ARG A 111 -3.00 -14.45 -3.71
N GLY A 112 -4.14 -14.91 -3.24
CA GLY A 112 -4.22 -15.77 -2.06
C GLY A 112 -3.87 -17.20 -2.44
N ASP A 113 -3.01 -17.83 -1.65
CA ASP A 113 -2.67 -19.26 -1.72
C ASP A 113 -3.03 -19.94 -0.39
N ARG A 114 -3.02 -21.28 -0.32
CA ARG A 114 -3.29 -22.05 0.91
C ARG A 114 -2.36 -21.67 2.06
N LYS A 115 -1.19 -21.08 1.79
CA LYS A 115 -0.20 -20.65 2.80
C LYS A 115 -0.16 -19.15 3.10
N GLY A 116 -0.98 -18.31 2.46
CA GLY A 116 -0.98 -16.85 2.69
C GLY A 116 -1.28 -16.03 1.45
N TYR A 117 -0.63 -14.87 1.30
CA TYR A 117 -0.78 -13.98 0.16
C TYR A 117 0.55 -13.76 -0.54
N ASN A 118 0.57 -13.76 -1.87
CA ASN A 118 1.76 -13.46 -2.66
C ASN A 118 1.46 -12.39 -3.70
N PHE A 119 2.45 -11.54 -3.97
CA PHE A 119 2.42 -10.67 -5.13
C PHE A 119 2.78 -11.45 -6.39
N GLU A 120 2.13 -11.09 -7.48
CA GLU A 120 2.44 -11.59 -8.81
C GLU A 120 2.45 -10.42 -9.80
N VAL A 121 3.49 -10.36 -10.63
CA VAL A 121 3.57 -9.39 -11.72
C VAL A 121 2.70 -9.89 -12.87
N THR A 122 1.64 -9.16 -13.18
CA THR A 122 0.71 -9.51 -14.27
C THR A 122 1.06 -8.82 -15.57
N ARG A 123 1.61 -7.61 -15.48
CA ARG A 123 1.93 -6.77 -16.62
C ARG A 123 3.08 -5.81 -16.29
N GLN A 124 3.95 -5.60 -17.27
CA GLN A 124 4.96 -4.53 -17.24
C GLN A 124 4.85 -3.69 -18.51
N THR A 125 5.13 -2.40 -18.38
CA THR A 125 5.29 -1.48 -19.50
C THR A 125 6.69 -0.88 -19.44
N TYR A 126 7.27 -0.62 -20.60
CA TYR A 126 8.67 -0.22 -20.74
C TYR A 126 8.78 1.17 -21.35
N PHE A 127 9.89 1.85 -21.09
CA PHE A 127 10.30 2.99 -21.90
C PHE A 127 10.71 2.46 -23.27
N ARG A 128 10.16 3.06 -24.32
CA ARG A 128 10.32 2.61 -25.71
C ARG A 128 11.64 3.10 -26.29
#